data_AF-A0A4Z1CTM2-F1
#
_entry.id   AF-A0A4Z1CTM2-F1
#
_cell.length_a   1.000
_cell.length_b   1.000
_cell.length_c   1.000
_cell.angle_alpha   90.00
_cell.angle_beta   90.00
_cell.angle_gamma   90.00
#
_symmetry.space_group_name_H-M   'P 1'
#
loop_
_entity.id
_entity.type
_entity.pdbx_description
1 polymer ?
#
loop_
_entity_poly.entity_id
_entity_poly.type
_entity_poly.pdbx_seq_one_letter_code
_entity_poly.pdbx_strand_id
1 'polypeptide(L)'
;MSPSQKPPPLYARIANDLRKRIDAGEFPDGALPTEMSLAEQHKTTRVTVRKGLDVLVQEGRIYADRPRGHFVRERRPMIYRPQQEFRKRPLSPQMDSFLTEMSELGREASQTIEVSVVPAPDIVRERLKLEEGELNVVRSRVRFLDGEAYLTNDSYYPRSLVRDSDEITNPADIARGANVVLAEMGYRQRRTVREYEWRMPNPKESARLGIPPGTPVAEEIVTGYTAAGKPVRCVINCLPGDRIKMVLEDESPRLGSELTVVPATAEDLETVTGLWKQAGDWLRERDIDQWQYEPRVDRIRRNIEAGECFLVLDDGVAVATLTLDTFADPDFWSPEESAEEALYLHRMVVRRDASGEELGSAMLDWASTRAQARGARWLRLDAWRTNQGLLDYYSARGFDLVRTVTADGRQSGALFQRPAGVTLDVGPLLTDPADAPTGAGDK
;
A
#
# COMPACT_ATOMS: atom_id res chain seq x y z
N MET A 1 -19.02 -47.13 27.82
CA MET A 1 -18.43 -46.42 28.97
C MET A 1 -17.26 -45.59 28.45
N SER A 2 -17.42 -44.27 28.39
CA SER A 2 -16.43 -43.35 27.82
C SER A 2 -15.31 -43.03 28.81
N PRO A 3 -14.04 -42.87 28.38
CA PRO A 3 -12.94 -42.59 29.28
C PRO A 3 -12.98 -41.14 29.80
N SER A 4 -12.74 -41.00 31.12
CA SER A 4 -12.23 -39.80 31.83
C SER A 4 -13.22 -38.71 32.29
N GLN A 5 -13.97 -38.99 33.37
CA GLN A 5 -14.50 -37.98 34.31
C GLN A 5 -13.55 -37.72 35.51
N LYS A 6 -12.23 -37.80 35.35
CA LYS A 6 -11.31 -37.38 36.43
C LYS A 6 -11.18 -35.86 36.40
N PRO A 7 -11.36 -35.16 37.55
CA PRO A 7 -11.13 -33.73 37.61
C PRO A 7 -9.67 -33.43 37.21
N PRO A 8 -9.41 -32.30 36.53
CA PRO A 8 -8.07 -31.95 36.08
C PRO A 8 -7.10 -31.93 37.26
N PRO A 9 -5.82 -32.27 37.03
CA PRO A 9 -4.82 -32.31 38.09
C PRO A 9 -4.70 -30.95 38.79
N LEU A 10 -4.26 -30.97 40.04
CA LEU A 10 -4.32 -29.80 40.92
C LEU A 10 -3.54 -28.59 40.37
N TYR A 11 -2.38 -28.81 39.74
CA TYR A 11 -1.63 -27.73 39.08
C TYR A 11 -2.43 -27.08 37.93
N ALA A 12 -3.19 -27.85 37.17
CA ALA A 12 -4.02 -27.34 36.08
C ALA A 12 -5.24 -26.56 36.63
N ARG A 13 -5.78 -26.97 37.79
CA ARG A 13 -6.82 -26.22 38.48
C ARG A 13 -6.31 -24.85 38.97
N ILE A 14 -5.10 -24.81 39.52
CA ILE A 14 -4.42 -23.56 39.94
C ILE A 14 -4.19 -22.66 38.72
N ALA A 15 -3.67 -23.21 37.62
CA ALA A 15 -3.48 -22.47 36.38
C ALA A 15 -4.82 -21.90 35.87
N ASN A 16 -5.89 -22.72 35.83
CA ASN A 16 -7.23 -22.28 35.42
C ASN A 16 -7.81 -21.18 36.32
N ASP A 17 -7.62 -21.27 37.63
CA ASP A 17 -8.08 -20.27 38.60
C ASP A 17 -7.38 -18.93 38.37
N LEU A 18 -6.05 -18.93 38.37
CA LEU A 18 -5.24 -17.74 38.09
C LEU A 18 -5.56 -17.16 36.71
N ARG A 19 -5.82 -18.00 35.70
CA ARG A 19 -6.23 -17.54 34.37
C ARG A 19 -7.48 -16.67 34.43
N LYS A 20 -8.52 -17.12 35.15
CA LYS A 20 -9.77 -16.36 35.32
C LYS A 20 -9.55 -15.04 36.05
N ARG A 21 -8.73 -15.06 37.09
CA ARG A 21 -8.42 -13.87 37.91
C ARG A 21 -7.62 -12.83 37.13
N ILE A 22 -6.69 -13.28 36.29
CA ILE A 22 -5.96 -12.45 35.33
C ILE A 22 -6.93 -11.84 34.31
N ASP A 23 -7.78 -12.67 33.69
CA ASP A 23 -8.75 -12.22 32.68
C ASP A 23 -9.79 -11.25 33.28
N ALA A 24 -10.09 -11.36 34.57
CA ALA A 24 -10.95 -10.44 35.31
C ALA A 24 -10.26 -9.14 35.77
N GLY A 25 -8.95 -8.99 35.55
CA GLY A 25 -8.19 -7.80 35.93
C GLY A 25 -7.91 -7.66 37.44
N GLU A 26 -7.92 -8.77 38.19
CA GLU A 26 -7.72 -8.75 39.66
C GLU A 26 -6.29 -8.36 40.11
N PHE A 27 -5.35 -8.25 39.18
CA PHE A 27 -3.94 -7.91 39.44
C PHE A 27 -3.55 -6.60 38.74
N PRO A 28 -4.04 -5.43 39.19
CA PRO A 28 -3.82 -4.15 38.51
C PRO A 28 -2.33 -3.74 38.47
N ASP A 29 -1.55 -4.08 39.50
CA ASP A 29 -0.10 -3.84 39.55
C ASP A 29 0.72 -4.96 38.88
N GLY A 30 0.03 -5.90 38.22
CA GLY A 30 0.61 -7.08 37.60
C GLY A 30 1.14 -8.14 38.56
N ALA A 31 1.43 -7.84 39.83
CA ALA A 31 2.03 -8.82 40.74
C ALA A 31 1.05 -9.96 41.14
N LEU A 32 1.48 -11.22 40.97
CA LEU A 32 0.76 -12.38 41.50
C LEU A 32 1.11 -12.64 42.97
N PRO A 33 0.23 -13.30 43.74
CA PRO A 33 0.56 -13.77 45.07
C PRO A 33 1.78 -14.71 45.07
N THR A 34 2.54 -14.70 46.16
CA THR A 34 3.74 -15.54 46.28
C THR A 34 3.40 -17.04 46.17
N GLU A 35 4.38 -17.86 45.77
CA GLU A 35 4.20 -19.32 45.71
C GLU A 35 3.72 -19.92 47.04
N MET A 36 4.11 -19.30 48.16
CA MET A 36 3.69 -19.69 49.51
C MET A 36 2.22 -19.38 49.75
N SER A 37 1.80 -18.15 49.45
CA SER A 37 0.41 -17.73 49.61
C SER A 37 -0.53 -18.55 48.73
N LEU A 38 -0.13 -18.83 47.48
CA LEU A 38 -0.89 -19.71 46.58
C LEU A 38 -0.94 -21.16 47.10
N ALA A 39 0.13 -21.67 47.70
CA ALA A 39 0.15 -23.02 48.26
C ALA A 39 -0.84 -23.15 49.44
N GLU A 40 -0.91 -22.14 50.30
CA GLU A 40 -1.88 -22.06 51.39
C GLU A 40 -3.32 -21.94 50.86
N GLN A 41 -3.58 -21.02 49.93
CA GLN A 41 -4.91 -20.80 49.34
C GLN A 41 -5.47 -22.06 48.67
N HIS A 42 -4.63 -22.76 47.90
CA HIS A 42 -5.03 -23.96 47.18
C HIS A 42 -4.83 -25.26 47.98
N LYS A 43 -4.45 -25.16 49.27
CA LYS A 43 -4.20 -26.30 50.18
C LYS A 43 -3.29 -27.36 49.54
N THR A 44 -2.14 -26.93 49.03
CA THR A 44 -1.22 -27.75 48.23
C THR A 44 0.25 -27.47 48.55
N THR A 45 1.17 -28.09 47.81
CA THR A 45 2.61 -27.85 47.93
C THR A 45 3.09 -26.75 46.98
N ARG A 46 4.16 -26.05 47.37
CA ARG A 46 4.87 -25.08 46.50
C ARG A 46 5.27 -25.69 45.14
N VAL A 47 5.64 -26.97 45.12
CA VAL A 47 5.99 -27.69 43.87
C VAL A 47 4.79 -27.75 42.92
N THR A 48 3.59 -27.97 43.44
CA THR A 48 2.36 -28.04 42.64
C THR A 48 1.94 -26.66 42.14
N VAL A 49 2.08 -25.63 42.96
CA VAL A 49 1.88 -24.22 42.55
C VAL A 49 2.85 -23.84 41.45
N ARG A 50 4.14 -24.14 41.62
CA ARG A 50 5.17 -23.83 40.62
C ARG A 50 4.85 -24.48 39.28
N LYS A 51 4.41 -25.74 39.26
CA LYS A 51 3.91 -26.37 38.02
C LYS A 51 2.73 -25.62 37.39
N GLY A 52 1.81 -25.08 38.19
CA GLY A 52 0.68 -24.28 37.69
C GLY A 52 1.12 -22.92 37.13
N LEU A 53 2.07 -22.26 37.79
CA LEU A 53 2.68 -21.02 37.33
C LEU A 53 3.51 -21.25 36.06
N ASP A 54 4.27 -22.35 35.98
CA ASP A 54 5.04 -22.73 34.80
C ASP A 54 4.13 -22.93 33.58
N VAL A 55 2.91 -23.46 33.76
CA VAL A 55 1.90 -23.53 32.68
C VAL A 55 1.51 -22.13 32.21
N LEU A 56 1.26 -21.19 33.11
CA LEU A 56 0.92 -19.81 32.74
C LEU A 56 2.09 -19.04 32.11
N VAL A 57 3.33 -19.36 32.51
CA VAL A 57 4.56 -18.86 31.88
C VAL A 57 4.66 -19.41 30.46
N GLN A 58 4.42 -20.70 30.26
CA GLN A 58 4.41 -21.34 28.94
C GLN A 58 3.32 -20.78 28.02
N GLU A 59 2.17 -20.41 28.58
CA GLU A 59 1.08 -19.73 27.85
C GLU A 59 1.36 -18.24 27.57
N GLY A 60 2.46 -17.70 28.09
CA GLY A 60 2.83 -16.29 27.96
C GLY A 60 1.83 -15.33 28.63
N ARG A 61 1.12 -15.79 29.67
CA ARG A 61 0.18 -14.97 30.44
C ARG A 61 0.84 -14.25 31.61
N ILE A 62 1.89 -14.87 32.16
CA ILE A 62 2.72 -14.29 33.21
C ILE A 62 4.20 -14.45 32.81
N TYR A 63 5.07 -13.70 33.48
CA TYR A 63 6.51 -13.92 33.44
C TYR A 63 7.05 -14.06 34.87
N ALA A 64 8.17 -14.76 35.01
CA ALA A 64 8.87 -14.90 36.28
C ALA A 64 10.01 -13.89 36.33
N ASP A 65 10.00 -13.03 37.35
CA ASP A 65 11.06 -12.07 37.64
C ASP A 65 11.68 -12.46 38.97
N ARG A 66 12.80 -13.18 38.94
CA ARG A 66 13.44 -13.65 40.17
C ARG A 66 14.40 -12.57 40.67
N PRO A 67 14.34 -12.16 41.96
CA PRO A 67 13.61 -12.80 43.07
C PRO A 67 12.21 -12.23 43.35
N ARG A 68 11.74 -11.25 42.56
CA ARG A 68 10.53 -10.47 42.84
C ARG A 68 9.21 -11.25 42.77
N GLY A 69 9.14 -12.34 42.01
CA GLY A 69 7.97 -13.23 41.95
C GLY A 69 7.48 -13.49 40.53
N HIS A 70 6.16 -13.59 40.37
CA HIS A 70 5.52 -13.74 39.06
C HIS A 70 4.62 -12.54 38.81
N PHE A 71 4.59 -12.07 37.56
CA PHE A 71 3.84 -10.89 37.17
C PHE A 71 2.98 -11.20 35.94
N VAL A 72 1.74 -10.71 35.93
CA VAL A 72 0.87 -10.68 34.75
C VAL A 72 1.59 -9.93 33.66
N ARG A 73 1.62 -10.54 32.48
CA ARG A 73 2.14 -9.89 31.29
C ARG A 73 1.10 -8.89 30.81
N GLU A 74 1.38 -7.60 30.95
CA GLU A 74 0.57 -6.56 30.35
C GLU A 74 0.70 -6.63 28.82
N ARG A 75 -0.36 -7.07 28.13
CA ARG A 75 -0.36 -7.18 26.66
C ARG A 75 -0.84 -5.87 26.07
N ARG A 76 0.09 -4.95 25.79
CA ARG A 76 -0.15 -3.78 24.92
C ARG A 76 0.47 -4.04 23.54
N PRO A 77 -0.14 -4.91 22.71
CA PRO A 77 0.46 -5.29 21.45
C PRO A 77 0.66 -4.06 20.57
N MET A 78 1.82 -3.98 19.95
CA MET A 78 2.05 -3.00 18.89
C MET A 78 1.31 -3.47 17.64
N ILE A 79 0.49 -2.58 17.08
CA ILE A 79 -0.15 -2.87 15.80
C ILE A 79 0.89 -2.69 14.70
N TYR A 80 1.14 -3.76 13.94
CA TYR A 80 2.06 -3.76 12.80
C TYR A 80 1.26 -3.79 11.50
N ARG A 81 1.44 -2.76 10.65
CA ARG A 81 0.73 -2.61 9.37
C ARG A 81 1.68 -2.63 8.18
N PRO A 82 1.94 -3.80 7.57
CA PRO A 82 2.92 -3.91 6.50
C PRO A 82 2.55 -3.12 5.23
N GLN A 83 1.26 -2.90 4.97
CA GLN A 83 0.78 -2.15 3.80
C GLN A 83 1.06 -0.63 3.89
N GLN A 84 1.43 -0.09 5.05
CA GLN A 84 1.61 1.35 5.24
C GLN A 84 3.03 1.88 4.96
N GLU A 85 3.99 1.03 4.55
CA GLU A 85 5.38 1.46 4.28
C GLU A 85 5.49 2.56 3.21
N PHE A 86 4.54 2.64 2.27
CA PHE A 86 4.51 3.65 1.20
C PHE A 86 3.54 4.81 1.45
N ARG A 87 2.98 4.93 2.66
CA ARG A 87 2.08 6.03 2.98
C ARG A 87 2.81 7.37 2.81
N LYS A 88 2.17 8.32 2.13
CA LYS A 88 2.74 9.67 1.93
C LYS A 88 3.01 10.32 3.28
N ARG A 89 4.23 10.82 3.46
CA ARG A 89 4.68 11.54 4.66
C ARG A 89 4.80 13.04 4.36
N PRO A 90 4.78 13.90 5.40
CA PRO A 90 5.15 15.31 5.24
C PRO A 90 6.50 15.45 4.53
N LEU A 91 6.69 16.52 3.76
CA LEU A 91 7.92 16.74 2.96
C LEU A 91 9.20 16.81 3.82
N SER A 92 9.08 17.25 5.08
CA SER A 92 10.20 17.39 6.02
C SER A 92 9.87 16.73 7.37
N PRO A 93 9.91 15.38 7.45
CA PRO A 93 9.65 14.68 8.70
C PRO A 93 10.82 14.87 9.69
N GLN A 94 10.53 15.13 10.97
CA GLN A 94 11.57 15.32 11.98
C GLN A 94 12.14 14.00 12.56
N MET A 95 11.44 12.88 12.38
CA MET A 95 11.82 11.54 12.87
C MET A 95 11.31 10.47 11.91
N ASP A 96 11.81 9.24 11.98
CA ASP A 96 11.32 8.15 11.13
C ASP A 96 9.87 7.72 11.43
N SER A 97 9.24 6.98 10.51
CA SER A 97 7.82 6.67 10.54
C SER A 97 7.38 5.88 11.78
N PHE A 98 8.24 4.98 12.29
CA PHE A 98 7.94 4.20 13.49
C PHE A 98 7.86 5.11 14.72
N LEU A 99 8.83 6.00 14.89
CA LEU A 99 8.86 6.92 16.03
C LEU A 99 7.65 7.88 16.00
N THR A 100 7.30 8.38 14.81
CA THR A 100 6.11 9.24 14.64
C THR A 100 4.83 8.50 15.04
N GLU A 101 4.57 7.34 14.44
CA GLU A 101 3.31 6.58 14.65
C GLU A 101 3.13 6.22 16.13
N MET A 102 4.20 5.78 16.79
CA MET A 102 4.12 5.33 18.17
C MET A 102 3.98 6.50 19.15
N SER A 103 4.63 7.64 18.87
CA SER A 103 4.44 8.86 19.66
C SER A 103 3.01 9.40 19.55
N GLU A 104 2.38 9.33 18.37
CA GLU A 104 0.98 9.72 18.17
C GLU A 104 0.02 8.81 18.96
N LEU A 105 0.40 7.56 19.20
CA LEU A 105 -0.32 6.61 20.04
C LEU A 105 0.00 6.75 21.54
N GLY A 106 0.77 7.77 21.93
CA GLY A 106 1.14 8.05 23.33
C GLY A 106 2.10 7.01 23.92
N ARG A 107 2.92 6.36 23.08
CA ARG A 107 3.95 5.39 23.48
C ARG A 107 5.32 6.05 23.43
N GLU A 108 6.22 5.69 24.36
CA GLU A 108 7.60 6.16 24.30
C GLU A 108 8.40 5.25 23.36
N ALA A 109 8.70 5.75 22.16
CA ALA A 109 9.40 5.00 21.14
C ALA A 109 10.88 5.40 21.03
N SER A 110 11.76 4.41 20.91
CA SER A 110 13.18 4.64 20.63
C SER A 110 13.76 3.53 19.77
N GLN A 111 15.01 3.69 19.33
CA GLN A 111 15.69 2.69 18.51
C GLN A 111 17.19 2.70 18.74
N THR A 112 17.81 1.54 18.54
CA THR A 112 19.26 1.43 18.33
C THR A 112 19.53 1.08 16.88
N ILE A 113 20.60 1.65 16.32
CA ILE A 113 20.99 1.47 14.92
C ILE A 113 22.49 1.17 14.86
N GLU A 114 22.84 0.07 14.22
CA GLU A 114 24.21 -0.28 13.89
C GLU A 114 24.33 -0.45 12.38
N VAL A 115 25.43 0.05 11.80
CA VAL A 115 25.73 -0.11 10.37
C VAL A 115 27.01 -0.90 10.21
N SER A 116 26.99 -1.91 9.35
CA SER A 116 28.17 -2.70 9.04
C SER A 116 28.22 -3.07 7.56
N VAL A 117 29.43 -3.35 7.07
CA VAL A 117 29.68 -3.85 5.71
C VAL A 117 30.15 -5.29 5.85
N VAL A 118 29.31 -6.23 5.45
CA VAL A 118 29.54 -7.67 5.69
C VAL A 118 29.13 -8.48 4.45
N PRO A 119 29.62 -9.72 4.30
CA PRO A 119 29.05 -10.66 3.34
C PRO A 119 27.55 -10.85 3.59
N ALA A 120 26.77 -10.97 2.52
CA ALA A 120 25.33 -11.19 2.64
C ALA A 120 25.03 -12.60 3.18
N PRO A 121 24.13 -12.74 4.18
CA PRO A 121 23.51 -14.03 4.48
C PRO A 121 22.88 -14.64 3.22
N ASP A 122 22.82 -15.97 3.13
CA ASP A 122 22.37 -16.65 1.90
C ASP A 122 21.02 -16.16 1.38
N ILE A 123 20.04 -16.01 2.28
CA ILE A 123 18.72 -15.49 1.90
C ILE A 123 18.80 -14.07 1.32
N VAL A 124 19.62 -13.19 1.91
CA VAL A 124 19.81 -11.82 1.43
C VAL A 124 20.54 -11.82 0.08
N ARG A 125 21.56 -12.67 -0.07
CA ARG A 125 22.31 -12.85 -1.31
C ARG A 125 21.38 -13.26 -2.45
N GLU A 126 20.52 -14.25 -2.20
CA GLU A 126 19.50 -14.70 -3.16
C GLU A 126 18.52 -13.58 -3.53
N ARG A 127 17.94 -12.89 -2.53
CA ARG A 127 16.96 -11.81 -2.77
C ARG A 127 17.55 -10.62 -3.52
N LEU A 128 18.77 -10.24 -3.18
CA LEU A 128 19.46 -9.11 -3.80
C LEU A 128 20.22 -9.50 -5.08
N LYS A 129 20.20 -10.78 -5.46
CA LYS A 129 20.94 -11.32 -6.62
C LYS A 129 22.42 -10.95 -6.59
N LEU A 130 23.02 -11.08 -5.40
CA LEU A 130 24.44 -10.77 -5.18
C LEU A 130 25.30 -11.99 -5.53
N GLU A 131 26.53 -11.73 -5.95
CA GLU A 131 27.51 -12.79 -6.17
C GLU A 131 27.99 -13.40 -4.85
N GLU A 132 28.57 -14.60 -4.92
CA GLU A 132 29.16 -15.24 -3.74
C GLU A 132 30.30 -14.38 -3.17
N GLY A 133 30.25 -14.08 -1.88
CA GLY A 133 31.23 -13.21 -1.21
C GLY A 133 31.04 -11.71 -1.45
N GLU A 134 30.07 -11.29 -2.26
CA GLU A 134 29.78 -9.87 -2.45
C GLU A 134 29.29 -9.22 -1.15
N LEU A 135 29.85 -8.04 -0.84
CA LEU A 135 29.54 -7.29 0.37
C LEU A 135 28.25 -6.49 0.21
N ASN A 136 27.48 -6.43 1.28
CA ASN A 136 26.34 -5.51 1.41
C ASN A 136 26.59 -4.51 2.54
N VAL A 137 25.81 -3.43 2.55
CA VAL A 137 25.64 -2.58 3.72
C VAL A 137 24.40 -3.07 4.47
N VAL A 138 24.53 -3.39 5.75
CA VAL A 138 23.40 -3.73 6.63
C VAL A 138 23.24 -2.68 7.71
N ARG A 139 22.02 -2.15 7.85
CA ARG A 139 21.56 -1.33 8.96
C ARG A 139 20.73 -2.21 9.90
N SER A 140 21.32 -2.66 11.00
CA SER A 140 20.67 -3.51 12.00
C SER A 140 20.01 -2.64 13.07
N ARG A 141 18.72 -2.87 13.34
CA ARG A 141 17.95 -2.05 14.28
C ARG A 141 17.20 -2.88 15.30
N VAL A 142 17.09 -2.35 16.51
CA VAL A 142 16.12 -2.81 17.52
C VAL A 142 15.20 -1.64 17.82
N ARG A 143 13.89 -1.87 17.71
CA ARG A 143 12.87 -0.87 18.03
C ARG A 143 12.35 -1.12 19.43
N PHE A 144 12.30 -0.07 20.24
CA PHE A 144 11.83 -0.12 21.60
C PHE A 144 10.51 0.64 21.75
N LEU A 145 9.63 0.12 22.60
CA LEU A 145 8.46 0.83 23.10
C LEU A 145 8.41 0.71 24.62
N ASP A 146 8.29 1.84 25.30
CA ASP A 146 8.26 1.95 26.77
C ASP A 146 9.44 1.20 27.43
N GLY A 147 10.63 1.29 26.82
CA GLY A 147 11.85 0.65 27.29
C GLY A 147 12.00 -0.83 26.97
N GLU A 148 11.01 -1.49 26.36
CA GLU A 148 11.07 -2.90 25.98
C GLU A 148 11.36 -3.07 24.47
N ALA A 149 12.16 -4.08 24.09
CA ALA A 149 12.47 -4.37 22.69
C ALA A 149 11.28 -5.05 21.99
N TYR A 150 10.66 -4.38 21.01
CA TYR A 150 9.44 -4.86 20.37
C TYR A 150 9.68 -5.65 19.09
N LEU A 151 10.64 -5.24 18.27
CA LEU A 151 11.00 -5.94 17.04
C LEU A 151 12.43 -5.61 16.62
N THR A 152 13.03 -6.49 15.83
CA THR A 152 14.25 -6.16 15.09
C THR A 152 13.92 -5.85 13.64
N ASN A 153 14.68 -4.93 13.05
CA ASN A 153 14.59 -4.59 11.64
C ASN A 153 16.00 -4.45 11.08
N ASP A 154 16.39 -5.39 10.22
CA ASP A 154 17.70 -5.39 9.59
C ASP A 154 17.53 -5.10 8.10
N SER A 155 18.05 -3.96 7.63
CA SER A 155 17.91 -3.51 6.24
C SER A 155 19.22 -3.66 5.49
N TYR A 156 19.23 -4.51 4.47
CA TYR A 156 20.36 -4.85 3.63
C TYR A 156 20.28 -4.15 2.27
N TYR A 157 21.40 -3.62 1.81
CA TYR A 157 21.54 -2.90 0.55
C TYR A 157 22.79 -3.40 -0.20
N PRO A 158 22.72 -3.65 -1.51
CA PRO A 158 23.92 -3.94 -2.29
C PRO A 158 24.93 -2.79 -2.14
N ARG A 159 26.16 -3.09 -1.71
CA ARG A 159 27.17 -2.04 -1.43
C ARG A 159 27.45 -1.19 -2.66
N SER A 160 27.42 -1.80 -3.85
CA SER A 160 27.60 -1.13 -5.13
C SER A 160 26.61 0.02 -5.37
N LEU A 161 25.41 -0.02 -4.77
CA LEU A 161 24.37 1.00 -4.93
C LEU A 161 24.46 2.12 -3.90
N VAL A 162 24.87 1.81 -2.67
CA VAL A 162 24.73 2.73 -1.52
C VAL A 162 26.05 3.18 -0.91
N ARG A 163 27.20 2.73 -1.41
CA ARG A 163 28.53 3.09 -0.86
C ARG A 163 28.80 4.60 -0.80
N ASP A 164 28.16 5.37 -1.67
CA ASP A 164 28.33 6.83 -1.79
C ASP A 164 27.18 7.59 -1.08
N SER A 165 26.36 6.90 -0.29
CA SER A 165 25.24 7.48 0.46
C SER A 165 25.58 7.67 1.93
N ASP A 166 25.92 8.90 2.32
CA ASP A 166 26.24 9.24 3.71
C ASP A 166 25.13 8.84 4.69
N GLU A 167 23.86 9.03 4.32
CA GLU A 167 22.72 8.67 5.18
C GLU A 167 22.60 7.16 5.40
N ILE A 168 22.71 6.35 4.35
CA ILE A 168 22.54 4.89 4.46
C ILE A 168 23.73 4.25 5.18
N THR A 169 24.94 4.77 4.97
CA THR A 169 26.16 4.22 5.59
C THR A 169 26.42 4.72 7.01
N ASN A 170 25.70 5.74 7.49
CA ASN A 170 25.86 6.30 8.84
C ASN A 170 24.82 5.73 9.84
N PRO A 171 25.20 5.35 11.06
CA PRO A 171 24.28 4.83 12.08
C PRO A 171 23.24 5.84 12.62
N ALA A 172 23.24 7.10 12.16
CA ALA A 172 22.20 8.07 12.47
C ALA A 172 20.82 7.65 11.92
N ASP A 173 19.75 8.17 12.53
CA ASP A 173 18.39 7.99 12.02
C ASP A 173 18.22 8.68 10.66
N ILE A 174 17.41 8.07 9.80
CA ILE A 174 17.06 8.62 8.48
C ILE A 174 15.59 9.06 8.57
N ALA A 175 15.36 10.28 9.04
CA ALA A 175 14.02 10.78 9.32
C ALA A 175 13.09 10.72 8.09
N ARG A 176 13.61 11.02 6.90
CA ARG A 176 12.89 10.93 5.61
C ARG A 176 12.69 9.50 5.09
N GLY A 177 13.36 8.52 5.70
CA GLY A 177 13.32 7.11 5.35
C GLY A 177 14.26 6.74 4.19
N ALA A 178 14.87 5.56 4.29
CA ALA A 178 15.83 5.06 3.30
C ALA A 178 15.23 4.88 1.89
N ASN A 179 13.91 4.69 1.76
CA ASN A 179 13.25 4.55 0.46
C ASN A 179 13.28 5.87 -0.34
N VAL A 180 13.26 7.02 0.33
CA VAL A 180 13.40 8.35 -0.31
C VAL A 180 14.83 8.55 -0.79
N VAL A 181 15.82 8.24 0.06
CA VAL A 181 17.26 8.29 -0.28
C VAL A 181 17.53 7.45 -1.53
N LEU A 182 17.06 6.20 -1.55
CA LEU A 182 17.20 5.33 -2.72
C LEU A 182 16.54 5.92 -3.98
N ALA A 183 15.36 6.54 -3.85
CA ALA A 183 14.67 7.14 -4.99
C ALA A 183 15.47 8.30 -5.60
N GLU A 184 16.07 9.15 -4.78
CA GLU A 184 16.93 10.26 -5.23
C GLU A 184 18.22 9.79 -5.88
N MET A 185 18.75 8.64 -5.44
CA MET A 185 19.89 7.97 -6.08
C MET A 185 19.52 7.23 -7.39
N GLY A 186 18.29 7.38 -7.88
CA GLY A 186 17.81 6.73 -9.11
C GLY A 186 17.27 5.31 -8.91
N TYR A 187 17.16 4.84 -7.67
CA TYR A 187 16.74 3.48 -7.30
C TYR A 187 15.35 3.44 -6.68
N ARG A 188 14.40 4.21 -7.25
CA ARG A 188 13.01 4.26 -6.76
C ARG A 188 12.36 2.87 -6.83
N GLN A 189 11.91 2.37 -5.68
CA GLN A 189 11.17 1.11 -5.56
C GLN A 189 9.76 1.28 -6.13
N ARG A 190 9.35 0.36 -7.01
CA ARG A 190 8.01 0.30 -7.64
C ARG A 190 7.25 -0.96 -7.32
N ARG A 191 7.95 -2.03 -6.96
CA ARG A 191 7.37 -3.32 -6.59
C ARG A 191 8.06 -3.83 -5.34
N THR A 192 7.31 -4.44 -4.45
CA THR A 192 7.82 -5.06 -3.23
C THR A 192 7.23 -6.45 -3.10
N VAL A 193 8.07 -7.42 -2.73
CA VAL A 193 7.63 -8.76 -2.35
C VAL A 193 7.82 -8.91 -0.85
N ARG A 194 6.78 -9.34 -0.14
CA ARG A 194 6.79 -9.63 1.30
C ARG A 194 6.52 -11.10 1.51
N GLU A 195 7.33 -11.74 2.34
CA GLU A 195 7.15 -13.13 2.75
C GLU A 195 7.16 -13.20 4.27
N TYR A 196 6.28 -14.04 4.82
CA TYR A 196 6.15 -14.25 6.25
C TYR A 196 6.38 -15.72 6.57
N GLU A 197 7.29 -15.99 7.50
CA GLU A 197 7.53 -17.32 8.04
C GLU A 197 7.35 -17.31 9.56
N TRP A 198 6.55 -18.22 10.09
CA TRP A 198 6.38 -18.39 11.54
C TRP A 198 7.28 -19.51 12.04
N ARG A 199 8.21 -19.15 12.93
CA ARG A 199 9.21 -20.07 13.47
C ARG A 199 9.56 -19.74 14.92
N MET A 200 10.37 -20.59 15.54
CA MET A 200 11.00 -20.24 16.83
C MET A 200 12.17 -19.28 16.59
N PRO A 201 12.47 -18.39 17.56
CA PRO A 201 13.57 -17.46 17.46
C PRO A 201 14.91 -18.20 17.54
N ASN A 202 15.90 -17.70 16.81
CA ASN A 202 17.28 -18.13 16.97
C ASN A 202 17.92 -17.46 18.21
N PRO A 203 19.08 -17.93 18.70
CA PRO A 203 19.72 -17.36 19.90
C PRO A 203 20.04 -15.86 19.80
N LYS A 204 20.36 -15.35 18.61
CA LYS A 204 20.65 -13.92 18.39
C LYS A 204 19.37 -13.09 18.52
N GLU A 205 18.25 -13.56 17.98
CA GLU A 205 16.94 -12.93 18.11
C GLU A 205 16.47 -12.93 19.57
N SER A 206 16.55 -14.07 20.26
CA SER A 206 16.23 -14.16 21.69
C SER A 206 17.03 -13.17 22.53
N ALA A 207 18.33 -13.05 22.27
CA ALA A 207 19.19 -12.09 22.96
C ALA A 207 18.84 -10.63 22.65
N ARG A 208 18.65 -10.28 21.37
CA ARG A 208 18.33 -8.91 20.93
C ARG A 208 16.97 -8.42 21.42
N LEU A 209 16.00 -9.32 21.52
CA LEU A 209 14.61 -9.01 21.87
C LEU A 209 14.29 -9.28 23.33
N GLY A 210 15.19 -9.91 24.08
CA GLY A 210 14.93 -10.33 25.46
C GLY A 210 13.78 -11.34 25.57
N ILE A 211 13.56 -12.15 24.53
CA ILE A 211 12.47 -13.13 24.49
C ILE A 211 12.96 -14.56 24.81
N PRO A 212 12.16 -15.37 25.51
CA PRO A 212 12.44 -16.80 25.67
C PRO A 212 12.51 -17.55 24.32
N PRO A 213 13.26 -18.66 24.23
CA PRO A 213 13.35 -19.46 23.00
C PRO A 213 12.03 -20.12 22.60
N GLY A 214 11.04 -20.17 23.51
CA GLY A 214 9.70 -20.70 23.26
C GLY A 214 8.69 -19.66 22.77
N THR A 215 9.07 -18.39 22.58
CA THR A 215 8.18 -17.34 22.05
C THR A 215 8.23 -17.38 20.53
N PRO A 216 7.18 -17.81 19.81
CA PRO A 216 7.20 -17.82 18.35
C PRO A 216 7.39 -16.42 17.78
N VAL A 217 8.09 -16.33 16.66
CA VAL A 217 8.32 -15.10 15.91
C VAL A 217 7.77 -15.26 14.50
N ALA A 218 7.25 -14.17 13.93
CA ALA A 218 7.07 -14.05 12.49
C ALA A 218 8.31 -13.36 11.92
N GLU A 219 9.03 -14.04 11.05
CA GLU A 219 10.07 -13.45 10.22
C GLU A 219 9.41 -12.86 8.97
N GLU A 220 9.55 -11.56 8.76
CA GLU A 220 9.10 -10.90 7.53
C GLU A 220 10.32 -10.53 6.68
N ILE A 221 10.36 -11.04 5.44
CA ILE A 221 11.37 -10.71 4.46
C ILE A 221 10.74 -9.83 3.38
N VAL A 222 11.29 -8.62 3.20
CA VAL A 222 10.77 -7.62 2.27
C VAL A 222 11.82 -7.28 1.24
N THR A 223 11.59 -7.61 -0.04
CA THR A 223 12.49 -7.27 -1.14
C THR A 223 11.89 -6.19 -2.02
N GLY A 224 12.60 -5.07 -2.18
CA GLY A 224 12.20 -3.93 -3.00
C GLY A 224 12.87 -3.92 -4.37
N TYR A 225 12.08 -3.70 -5.42
CA TYR A 225 12.50 -3.72 -6.82
C TYR A 225 12.22 -2.38 -7.51
N THR A 226 13.11 -1.95 -8.41
CA THR A 226 12.85 -0.83 -9.33
C THR A 226 11.86 -1.21 -10.43
N ALA A 227 11.43 -0.23 -11.24
CA ALA A 227 10.61 -0.48 -12.43
C ALA A 227 11.24 -1.50 -13.40
N ALA A 228 12.57 -1.47 -13.53
CA ALA A 228 13.33 -2.40 -14.37
C ALA A 228 13.56 -3.78 -13.70
N GLY A 229 12.91 -4.06 -12.56
CA GLY A 229 13.03 -5.35 -11.87
C GLY A 229 14.36 -5.57 -11.12
N LYS A 230 15.19 -4.54 -10.95
CA LYS A 230 16.44 -4.62 -10.18
C LYS A 230 16.15 -4.62 -8.67
N PRO A 231 16.60 -5.61 -7.89
CA PRO A 231 16.49 -5.57 -6.43
C PRO A 231 17.46 -4.54 -5.86
N VAL A 232 16.98 -3.69 -4.95
CA VAL A 232 17.78 -2.58 -4.39
C VAL A 232 17.85 -2.59 -2.87
N ARG A 233 16.98 -3.38 -2.22
CA ARG A 233 16.89 -3.49 -0.77
C ARG A 233 16.24 -4.81 -0.38
N CYS A 234 16.76 -5.44 0.67
CA CYS A 234 16.14 -6.56 1.36
C CYS A 234 16.04 -6.23 2.85
N VAL A 235 14.87 -6.33 3.45
CA VAL A 235 14.67 -6.12 4.90
C VAL A 235 14.26 -7.43 5.53
N ILE A 236 14.83 -7.73 6.69
CA ILE A 236 14.41 -8.85 7.53
C ILE A 236 13.91 -8.27 8.86
N ASN A 237 12.64 -8.49 9.16
CA ASN A 237 12.05 -8.18 10.46
C ASN A 237 11.86 -9.45 11.27
N CYS A 238 12.11 -9.38 12.57
CA CYS A 238 11.71 -10.41 13.53
C CYS A 238 10.62 -9.82 14.43
N LEU A 239 9.42 -10.39 14.36
CA LEU A 239 8.19 -9.90 14.98
C LEU A 239 7.72 -10.91 16.06
N PRO A 240 7.97 -10.68 17.35
CA PRO A 240 7.56 -11.60 18.42
C PRO A 240 6.04 -11.68 18.59
N GLY A 241 5.51 -12.91 18.61
CA GLY A 241 4.07 -13.16 18.70
C GLY A 241 3.44 -12.81 20.05
N ASP A 242 4.24 -12.53 21.09
CA ASP A 242 3.74 -12.14 22.41
C ASP A 242 3.39 -10.64 22.52
N ARG A 243 3.89 -9.80 21.59
CA ARG A 243 3.78 -8.33 21.63
C ARG A 243 3.44 -7.67 20.30
N ILE A 244 3.48 -8.40 19.18
CA ILE A 244 3.11 -7.87 17.86
C ILE A 244 1.73 -8.38 17.44
N LYS A 245 0.87 -7.46 17.01
CA LYS A 245 -0.38 -7.77 16.31
C LYS A 245 -0.30 -7.25 14.89
N MET A 246 -0.12 -8.14 13.93
CA MET A 246 -0.15 -7.78 12.51
C MET A 246 -1.60 -7.55 12.07
N VAL A 247 -1.84 -6.42 11.39
CA VAL A 247 -3.13 -6.07 10.79
C VAL A 247 -2.90 -5.79 9.32
N LEU A 248 -3.58 -6.57 8.48
CA LEU A 248 -3.73 -6.35 7.06
C LEU A 248 -5.15 -5.85 6.82
N GLU A 249 -5.27 -4.85 5.97
CA GLU A 249 -6.54 -4.29 5.54
C GLU A 249 -6.59 -4.42 4.01
N ASP A 250 -7.43 -5.33 3.55
CA ASP A 250 -7.69 -5.54 2.14
C ASP A 250 -9.03 -4.91 1.81
N GLU A 251 -9.05 -3.92 0.93
CA GLU A 251 -10.27 -3.41 0.34
C GLU A 251 -10.53 -4.19 -0.96
N SER A 252 -11.77 -4.65 -1.17
CA SER A 252 -12.14 -5.19 -2.49
C SER A 252 -11.89 -4.11 -3.55
N PRO A 253 -11.28 -4.46 -4.70
CA PRO A 253 -11.30 -3.57 -5.85
C PRO A 253 -12.75 -3.19 -6.14
N ARG A 254 -13.00 -1.91 -6.36
CA ARG A 254 -14.31 -1.37 -6.75
C ARG A 254 -14.63 -1.72 -8.20
N LEU A 255 -13.60 -2.02 -9.00
CA LEU A 255 -13.70 -2.49 -10.37
C LEU A 255 -13.43 -3.99 -10.45
N GLY A 256 -14.11 -4.69 -11.35
CA GLY A 256 -13.81 -6.07 -11.71
C GLY A 256 -12.45 -6.23 -12.38
N SER A 257 -12.09 -7.49 -12.67
CA SER A 257 -10.79 -7.83 -13.25
C SER A 257 -10.70 -7.64 -14.77
N GLU A 258 -11.83 -7.51 -15.45
CA GLU A 258 -11.91 -7.37 -16.92
C GLU A 258 -12.70 -6.13 -17.29
N LEU A 259 -11.99 -5.05 -17.59
CA LEU A 259 -12.59 -3.83 -18.13
C LEU A 259 -12.47 -3.81 -19.65
N THR A 260 -13.60 -3.61 -20.32
CA THR A 260 -13.66 -3.56 -21.79
C THR A 260 -14.05 -2.18 -22.27
N VAL A 261 -13.40 -1.68 -23.32
CA VAL A 261 -13.79 -0.44 -23.99
C VAL A 261 -14.60 -0.78 -25.23
N VAL A 262 -15.81 -0.22 -25.34
CA VAL A 262 -16.71 -0.47 -26.48
C VAL A 262 -17.15 0.85 -27.11
N PRO A 263 -17.34 0.93 -28.44
CA PRO A 263 -18.01 2.07 -29.05
C PRO A 263 -19.45 2.13 -28.54
N ALA A 264 -19.89 3.31 -28.12
CA ALA A 264 -21.27 3.53 -27.69
C ALA A 264 -22.21 3.45 -28.89
N THR A 265 -23.41 2.90 -28.67
CA THR A 265 -24.47 2.78 -29.68
C THR A 265 -25.61 3.77 -29.40
N ALA A 266 -26.57 3.88 -30.31
CA ALA A 266 -27.74 4.73 -30.11
C ALA A 266 -28.55 4.37 -28.84
N GLU A 267 -28.51 3.10 -28.42
CA GLU A 267 -29.16 2.61 -27.20
C GLU A 267 -28.47 3.11 -25.92
N ASP A 268 -27.19 3.48 -26.02
CA ASP A 268 -26.37 3.93 -24.89
C ASP A 268 -26.51 5.44 -24.58
N LEU A 269 -27.30 6.18 -25.36
CA LEU A 269 -27.42 7.64 -25.21
C LEU A 269 -27.86 8.05 -23.78
N GLU A 270 -28.80 7.32 -23.19
CA GLU A 270 -29.24 7.56 -21.81
C GLU A 270 -28.13 7.26 -20.80
N THR A 271 -27.39 6.17 -20.99
CA THR A 271 -26.26 5.77 -20.14
C THR A 271 -25.16 6.83 -20.15
N VAL A 272 -24.71 7.27 -21.34
CA VAL A 272 -23.68 8.30 -21.50
C VAL A 272 -24.12 9.63 -20.87
N THR A 273 -25.37 10.03 -21.10
CA THR A 273 -25.94 11.25 -20.52
C THR A 273 -26.08 11.16 -19.00
N GLY A 274 -26.44 9.97 -18.49
CA GLY A 274 -26.53 9.67 -17.06
C GLY A 274 -25.19 9.78 -16.34
N LEU A 275 -24.13 9.20 -16.91
CA LEU A 275 -22.76 9.33 -16.38
C LEU A 275 -22.33 10.80 -16.31
N TRP A 276 -22.62 11.58 -17.35
CA TRP A 276 -22.35 13.01 -17.40
C TRP A 276 -23.08 13.80 -16.32
N LYS A 277 -24.38 13.53 -16.15
CA LYS A 277 -25.20 14.19 -15.13
C LYS A 277 -24.68 13.90 -13.73
N GLN A 278 -24.40 12.64 -13.42
CA GLN A 278 -23.84 12.24 -12.12
C GLN A 278 -22.51 12.95 -11.82
N ALA A 279 -21.64 13.08 -12.81
CA ALA A 279 -20.38 13.82 -12.66
C ALA A 279 -20.61 15.33 -12.41
N GLY A 280 -21.54 15.96 -13.13
CA GLY A 280 -21.90 17.36 -12.94
C GLY A 280 -22.54 17.64 -11.57
N ASP A 281 -23.42 16.76 -11.11
CA ASP A 281 -24.07 16.82 -9.78
C ASP A 281 -23.01 16.79 -8.67
N TRP A 282 -22.02 15.91 -8.79
CA TRP A 282 -20.91 15.78 -7.83
C TRP A 282 -19.98 17.00 -7.80
N LEU A 283 -19.70 17.61 -8.96
CA LEU A 283 -18.90 18.83 -9.04
C LEU A 283 -19.61 20.00 -8.32
N ARG A 284 -20.95 20.09 -8.40
CA ARG A 284 -21.74 21.08 -7.64
C ARG A 284 -21.58 20.93 -6.14
N GLU A 285 -21.66 19.71 -5.62
CA GLU A 285 -21.57 19.45 -4.19
C GLU A 285 -20.23 19.91 -3.59
N ARG A 286 -19.20 20.08 -4.43
CA ARG A 286 -17.86 20.56 -4.05
C ARG A 286 -17.59 22.03 -4.36
N ASP A 287 -18.62 22.78 -4.77
CA ASP A 287 -18.50 24.19 -5.19
C ASP A 287 -17.52 24.37 -6.37
N ILE A 288 -17.38 23.34 -7.22
CA ILE A 288 -16.59 23.39 -8.44
C ILE A 288 -17.54 23.72 -9.60
N ASP A 289 -17.44 24.94 -10.11
CA ASP A 289 -18.15 25.39 -11.30
C ASP A 289 -17.54 24.69 -12.53
N GLN A 290 -17.86 23.42 -12.74
CA GLN A 290 -17.53 22.62 -13.93
C GLN A 290 -18.76 21.80 -14.30
N TRP A 291 -19.19 21.90 -15.56
CA TRP A 291 -20.34 21.18 -16.14
C TRP A 291 -21.71 21.54 -15.56
N GLN A 292 -21.87 22.82 -15.17
CA GLN A 292 -23.11 23.38 -14.64
C GLN A 292 -24.10 23.84 -15.72
N TYR A 293 -24.25 23.03 -16.77
CA TYR A 293 -25.17 23.28 -17.89
C TYR A 293 -25.80 21.96 -18.34
N GLU A 294 -26.99 22.02 -18.95
CA GLU A 294 -27.66 20.81 -19.44
C GLU A 294 -26.79 20.10 -20.50
N PRO A 295 -26.65 18.76 -20.42
CA PRO A 295 -25.93 18.01 -21.43
C PRO A 295 -26.48 18.33 -22.81
N ARG A 296 -25.62 18.73 -23.75
CA ARG A 296 -26.01 18.95 -25.14
C ARG A 296 -26.25 17.60 -25.81
N VAL A 297 -27.41 16.99 -25.54
CA VAL A 297 -27.77 15.62 -25.97
C VAL A 297 -27.60 15.44 -27.48
N ASP A 298 -27.94 16.46 -28.28
CA ASP A 298 -27.77 16.40 -29.75
C ASP A 298 -26.30 16.32 -30.20
N ARG A 299 -25.35 16.82 -29.41
CA ARG A 299 -23.92 16.66 -29.70
C ARG A 299 -23.44 15.28 -29.27
N ILE A 300 -23.89 14.76 -28.14
CA ILE A 300 -23.57 13.40 -27.69
C ILE A 300 -24.09 12.38 -28.71
N ARG A 301 -25.35 12.53 -29.16
CA ARG A 301 -25.95 11.67 -30.19
C ARG A 301 -25.13 11.65 -31.48
N ARG A 302 -24.70 12.81 -31.99
CA ARG A 302 -23.85 12.87 -33.19
C ARG A 302 -22.52 12.15 -33.02
N ASN A 303 -21.87 12.30 -31.86
CA ASN A 303 -20.60 11.62 -31.58
C ASN A 303 -20.79 10.10 -31.47
N ILE A 304 -21.92 9.63 -30.94
CA ILE A 304 -22.29 8.22 -30.93
C ILE A 304 -22.50 7.71 -32.37
N GLU A 305 -23.29 8.42 -33.18
CA GLU A 305 -23.53 8.08 -34.59
C GLU A 305 -22.25 8.06 -35.43
N ALA A 306 -21.28 8.92 -35.10
CA ALA A 306 -19.96 8.97 -35.74
C ALA A 306 -18.97 7.90 -35.23
N GLY A 307 -19.32 7.12 -34.20
CA GLY A 307 -18.42 6.13 -33.59
C GLY A 307 -17.26 6.74 -32.80
N GLU A 308 -17.43 7.97 -32.32
CA GLU A 308 -16.42 8.76 -31.59
C GLU A 308 -16.60 8.67 -30.07
N CYS A 309 -17.76 8.18 -29.60
CA CYS A 309 -18.05 7.98 -28.18
C CYS A 309 -17.79 6.54 -27.76
N PHE A 310 -17.12 6.36 -26.62
CA PHE A 310 -16.76 5.06 -26.06
C PHE A 310 -17.25 4.93 -24.62
N LEU A 311 -17.61 3.71 -24.24
CA LEU A 311 -17.93 3.30 -22.88
C LEU A 311 -16.85 2.36 -22.36
N VAL A 312 -16.53 2.48 -21.07
CA VAL A 312 -15.79 1.45 -20.35
C VAL A 312 -16.78 0.64 -19.53
N LEU A 313 -16.82 -0.66 -19.78
CA LEU A 313 -17.69 -1.61 -19.09
C LEU A 313 -16.89 -2.39 -18.06
N ASP A 314 -17.51 -2.59 -16.91
CA ASP A 314 -17.07 -3.50 -15.85
C ASP A 314 -18.18 -4.54 -15.64
N ASP A 315 -17.89 -5.81 -15.93
CA ASP A 315 -18.89 -6.90 -15.96
C ASP A 315 -20.18 -6.52 -16.72
N GLY A 316 -20.02 -5.84 -17.85
CA GLY A 316 -21.12 -5.37 -18.71
C GLY A 316 -21.83 -4.10 -18.25
N VAL A 317 -21.42 -3.50 -17.12
CA VAL A 317 -21.97 -2.26 -16.59
C VAL A 317 -21.08 -1.07 -16.95
N ALA A 318 -21.65 -0.01 -17.55
CA ALA A 318 -20.90 1.20 -17.86
C ALA A 318 -20.41 1.93 -16.59
N VAL A 319 -19.09 2.00 -16.44
CA VAL A 319 -18.39 2.66 -15.32
C VAL A 319 -17.63 3.91 -15.76
N ALA A 320 -17.43 4.13 -17.05
CA ALA A 320 -16.80 5.34 -17.57
C ALA A 320 -17.22 5.62 -19.02
N THR A 321 -17.00 6.85 -19.48
CA THR A 321 -17.16 7.22 -20.89
C THR A 321 -16.09 8.22 -21.31
N LEU A 322 -15.72 8.21 -22.59
CA LEU A 322 -14.90 9.24 -23.21
C LEU A 322 -15.36 9.47 -24.64
N THR A 323 -15.03 10.64 -25.19
CA THR A 323 -15.15 10.93 -26.63
C THR A 323 -13.76 11.12 -27.20
N LEU A 324 -13.50 10.55 -28.37
CA LEU A 324 -12.26 10.70 -29.12
C LEU A 324 -12.58 10.99 -30.58
N ASP A 325 -12.21 12.17 -31.06
CA ASP A 325 -12.48 12.63 -32.43
C ASP A 325 -11.23 13.29 -33.05
N THR A 326 -11.37 13.78 -34.28
CA THR A 326 -10.32 14.50 -35.03
C THR A 326 -10.59 16.00 -35.11
N PHE A 327 -11.61 16.49 -34.40
CA PHE A 327 -12.08 17.86 -34.53
C PHE A 327 -11.29 18.81 -33.62
N ALA A 328 -10.40 19.60 -34.22
CA ALA A 328 -9.74 20.70 -33.55
C ALA A 328 -10.69 21.90 -33.40
N ASP A 329 -11.16 22.19 -32.18
CA ASP A 329 -12.03 23.37 -31.92
C ASP A 329 -11.25 24.67 -32.25
N PRO A 330 -11.69 25.47 -33.24
CA PRO A 330 -10.97 26.67 -33.67
C PRO A 330 -10.96 27.78 -32.61
N ASP A 331 -11.82 27.71 -31.58
CA ASP A 331 -11.75 28.59 -30.42
C ASP A 331 -10.48 28.33 -29.59
N PHE A 332 -9.86 27.15 -29.75
CA PHE A 332 -8.73 26.69 -28.94
C PHE A 332 -7.47 26.41 -29.74
N TRP A 333 -7.58 25.74 -30.89
CA TRP A 333 -6.45 25.27 -31.69
C TRP A 333 -6.25 26.13 -32.93
N SER A 334 -5.00 26.50 -33.20
CA SER A 334 -4.64 27.29 -34.38
C SER A 334 -4.77 26.47 -35.67
N PRO A 335 -4.90 27.12 -36.84
CA PRO A 335 -4.87 26.42 -38.13
C PRO A 335 -3.61 25.58 -38.33
N GLU A 336 -2.45 26.06 -37.87
CA GLU A 336 -1.19 25.32 -37.95
C GLU A 336 -1.22 24.04 -37.09
N GLU A 337 -1.74 24.11 -35.88
CA GLU A 337 -1.87 22.94 -35.00
C GLU A 337 -2.93 21.97 -35.50
N SER A 338 -4.02 22.48 -36.10
CA SER A 338 -5.09 21.68 -36.67
C SER A 338 -4.64 20.90 -37.91
N ALA A 339 -3.54 21.33 -38.55
CA ALA A 339 -2.91 20.61 -39.66
C ALA A 339 -2.02 19.45 -39.18
N GLU A 340 -1.72 19.36 -37.88
CA GLU A 340 -1.01 18.21 -37.32
C GLU A 340 -1.98 17.06 -37.04
N GLU A 341 -1.60 15.85 -37.44
CA GLU A 341 -2.38 14.63 -37.15
C GLU A 341 -2.48 14.44 -35.63
N ALA A 342 -3.68 14.63 -35.07
CA ALA A 342 -3.95 14.52 -33.65
C ALA A 342 -5.35 13.93 -33.40
N LEU A 343 -5.49 13.19 -32.29
CA LEU A 343 -6.80 12.87 -31.73
C LEU A 343 -7.10 13.78 -30.54
N TYR A 344 -8.35 14.19 -30.45
CA TYR A 344 -8.84 15.09 -29.42
C TYR A 344 -9.72 14.32 -28.45
N LEU A 345 -9.28 14.24 -27.20
CA LEU A 345 -10.00 13.61 -26.11
C LEU A 345 -10.90 14.63 -25.45
N HIS A 346 -12.19 14.33 -25.42
CA HIS A 346 -13.20 15.14 -24.77
C HIS A 346 -14.08 14.29 -23.86
N ARG A 347 -14.77 14.96 -22.94
CA ARG A 347 -15.89 14.39 -22.20
C ARG A 347 -15.57 13.09 -21.46
N MET A 348 -14.36 12.99 -20.94
CA MET A 348 -13.94 11.87 -20.12
C MET A 348 -14.62 11.93 -18.75
N VAL A 349 -15.34 10.86 -18.40
CA VAL A 349 -16.07 10.69 -17.13
C VAL A 349 -15.76 9.33 -16.57
N VAL A 350 -15.47 9.27 -15.27
CA VAL A 350 -15.40 8.03 -14.50
C VAL A 350 -16.47 8.08 -13.42
N ARG A 351 -17.27 7.02 -13.31
CA ARG A 351 -18.30 6.89 -12.27
C ARG A 351 -17.65 6.90 -10.89
N ARG A 352 -18.32 7.48 -9.90
CA ARG A 352 -17.67 7.77 -8.60
C ARG A 352 -17.34 6.51 -7.81
N ASP A 353 -18.21 5.52 -7.83
CA ASP A 353 -17.96 4.19 -7.24
C ASP A 353 -16.80 3.46 -7.93
N ALA A 354 -16.52 3.76 -9.20
CA ALA A 354 -15.38 3.27 -9.97
C ALA A 354 -14.11 4.16 -9.89
N SER A 355 -14.12 5.22 -9.07
CA SER A 355 -13.01 6.18 -8.99
C SER A 355 -12.02 5.85 -7.86
N GLY A 356 -10.75 6.23 -8.06
CA GLY A 356 -9.66 5.96 -7.10
C GLY A 356 -8.74 4.80 -7.50
N GLU A 357 -9.02 4.15 -8.63
CA GLU A 357 -8.25 3.00 -9.12
C GLU A 357 -7.44 3.32 -10.39
N GLU A 358 -7.11 4.60 -10.60
CA GLU A 358 -6.37 5.04 -11.79
C GLU A 358 -7.07 4.72 -13.13
N LEU A 359 -8.38 4.41 -13.12
CA LEU A 359 -9.17 4.13 -14.34
C LEU A 359 -9.09 5.27 -15.37
N GLY A 360 -9.12 6.53 -14.93
CA GLY A 360 -8.94 7.67 -15.84
C GLY A 360 -7.56 7.69 -16.51
N SER A 361 -6.52 7.19 -15.83
CA SER A 361 -5.17 7.06 -16.40
C SER A 361 -5.12 5.97 -17.45
N ALA A 362 -5.72 4.82 -17.15
CA ALA A 362 -5.86 3.73 -18.10
C ALA A 362 -6.65 4.16 -19.36
N MET A 363 -7.70 4.97 -19.20
CA MET A 363 -8.46 5.55 -20.32
C MET A 363 -7.61 6.50 -21.19
N LEU A 364 -6.75 7.32 -20.58
CA LEU A 364 -5.83 8.19 -21.32
C LEU A 364 -4.80 7.36 -22.11
N ASP A 365 -4.25 6.32 -21.50
CA ASP A 365 -3.30 5.40 -22.14
C ASP A 365 -3.96 4.64 -23.29
N TRP A 366 -5.18 4.14 -23.11
CA TRP A 366 -5.98 3.56 -24.19
C TRP A 366 -6.20 4.54 -25.35
N ALA A 367 -6.58 5.79 -25.05
CA ALA A 367 -6.75 6.83 -26.08
C ALA A 367 -5.45 7.17 -26.82
N SER A 368 -4.30 7.11 -26.13
CA SER A 368 -2.97 7.37 -26.70
C SER A 368 -2.53 6.26 -27.64
N THR A 369 -2.74 4.99 -27.25
CA THR A 369 -2.51 3.83 -28.12
C THR A 369 -3.39 3.90 -29.36
N ARG A 370 -4.65 4.29 -29.20
CA ARG A 370 -5.59 4.46 -30.32
C ARG A 370 -5.23 5.63 -31.24
N ALA A 371 -4.65 6.72 -30.70
CA ALA A 371 -4.09 7.81 -31.50
C ALA A 371 -2.91 7.32 -32.34
N GLN A 372 -2.00 6.56 -31.74
CA GLN A 372 -0.85 5.99 -32.45
C GLN A 372 -1.27 5.02 -33.56
N ALA A 373 -2.24 4.15 -33.29
CA ALA A 373 -2.77 3.19 -34.27
C ALA A 373 -3.38 3.88 -35.50
N ARG A 374 -3.86 5.12 -35.35
CA ARG A 374 -4.36 5.96 -36.45
C ARG A 374 -3.28 6.80 -37.15
N GLY A 375 -2.01 6.69 -36.72
CA GLY A 375 -0.92 7.52 -37.25
C GLY A 375 -0.92 8.95 -36.73
N ALA A 376 -1.74 9.27 -35.72
CA ALA A 376 -1.70 10.57 -35.10
C ALA A 376 -0.36 10.78 -34.36
N ARG A 377 0.16 12.00 -34.45
CA ARG A 377 1.35 12.44 -33.70
C ARG A 377 1.02 12.75 -32.25
N TRP A 378 -0.18 13.27 -31.99
CA TRP A 378 -0.57 13.77 -30.68
C TRP A 378 -1.90 13.22 -30.20
N LEU A 379 -2.01 13.05 -28.89
CA LEU A 379 -3.27 13.05 -28.16
C LEU A 379 -3.41 14.42 -27.48
N ARG A 380 -4.49 15.13 -27.79
CA ARG A 380 -4.76 16.50 -27.31
C ARG A 380 -6.04 16.56 -26.49
N LEU A 381 -6.11 17.49 -25.56
CA LEU A 381 -7.32 17.78 -24.79
C LEU A 381 -7.35 19.23 -24.31
N ASP A 382 -8.55 19.72 -24.02
CA ASP A 382 -8.79 20.97 -23.32
C ASP A 382 -9.34 20.72 -21.90
N ALA A 383 -8.70 21.33 -20.91
CA ALA A 383 -9.07 21.22 -19.50
C ALA A 383 -9.66 22.54 -18.97
N TRP A 384 -10.34 22.45 -17.83
CA TRP A 384 -10.89 23.61 -17.11
C TRP A 384 -9.76 24.49 -16.59
N ARG A 385 -9.78 25.79 -16.93
CA ARG A 385 -8.64 26.69 -16.72
C ARG A 385 -8.26 26.91 -15.27
N THR A 386 -9.24 26.89 -14.38
CA THR A 386 -9.08 27.22 -12.95
C THR A 386 -8.98 25.99 -12.05
N ASN A 387 -9.15 24.78 -12.58
CA ASN A 387 -9.12 23.55 -11.80
C ASN A 387 -7.69 23.02 -11.67
N GLN A 388 -6.91 23.56 -10.72
CA GLN A 388 -5.50 23.19 -10.55
C GLN A 388 -5.29 21.69 -10.35
N GLY A 389 -6.19 21.01 -9.62
CA GLY A 389 -6.09 19.56 -9.43
C GLY A 389 -6.20 18.77 -10.75
N LEU A 390 -7.01 19.25 -11.70
CA LEU A 390 -7.12 18.66 -13.03
C LEU A 390 -5.90 18.96 -13.90
N LEU A 391 -5.30 20.16 -13.79
CA LEU A 391 -4.07 20.51 -14.50
C LEU A 391 -2.89 19.65 -14.02
N ASP A 392 -2.76 19.49 -12.69
CA ASP A 392 -1.74 18.64 -12.07
C ASP A 392 -1.95 17.17 -12.45
N TYR A 393 -3.21 16.74 -12.52
CA TYR A 393 -3.59 15.38 -12.93
C TYR A 393 -3.07 15.05 -14.34
N TYR A 394 -3.29 15.91 -15.33
CA TYR A 394 -2.81 15.69 -16.71
C TYR A 394 -1.29 15.81 -16.83
N SER A 395 -0.69 16.80 -16.15
CA SER A 395 0.77 16.98 -16.16
C SER A 395 1.50 15.76 -15.57
N ALA A 396 0.98 15.20 -14.47
CA ALA A 396 1.50 13.97 -13.88
C ALA A 396 1.33 12.74 -14.80
N ARG A 397 0.54 12.86 -15.88
CA ARG A 397 0.22 11.78 -16.82
C ARG A 397 0.88 11.92 -18.20
N GLY A 398 1.95 12.72 -18.24
CA GLY A 398 2.79 12.88 -19.43
C GLY A 398 2.19 13.82 -20.48
N PHE A 399 1.22 14.65 -20.09
CA PHE A 399 0.77 15.74 -20.94
C PHE A 399 1.56 17.01 -20.64
N ASP A 400 1.99 17.69 -21.69
CA ASP A 400 2.56 19.03 -21.63
C ASP A 400 1.45 20.07 -21.77
N LEU A 401 1.45 21.08 -20.89
CA LEU A 401 0.59 22.25 -21.04
C LEU A 401 1.14 23.12 -22.18
N VAL A 402 0.41 23.19 -23.29
CA VAL A 402 0.76 24.00 -24.46
C VAL A 402 0.54 25.48 -24.18
N ARG A 403 -0.69 25.84 -23.78
CA ARG A 403 -1.09 27.20 -23.41
C ARG A 403 -2.44 27.22 -22.71
N THR A 404 -2.79 28.36 -22.14
CA THR A 404 -4.16 28.65 -21.67
C THR A 404 -4.81 29.71 -22.56
N VAL A 405 -5.95 29.38 -23.18
CA VAL A 405 -6.73 30.25 -24.06
C VAL A 405 -8.01 30.69 -23.36
N THR A 406 -8.44 31.94 -23.55
CA THR A 406 -9.75 32.42 -23.08
C THR A 406 -10.65 32.63 -24.28
N ALA A 407 -11.78 31.92 -24.33
CA ALA A 407 -12.82 32.09 -25.33
C ALA A 407 -14.13 32.51 -24.66
N ASP A 408 -14.89 33.40 -25.32
CA ASP A 408 -16.12 33.97 -24.76
C ASP A 408 -17.16 32.88 -24.46
N GLY A 409 -17.65 32.85 -23.21
CA GLY A 409 -18.62 31.85 -22.75
C GLY A 409 -18.05 30.44 -22.57
N ARG A 410 -16.73 30.22 -22.73
CA ARG A 410 -16.06 28.94 -22.52
C ARG A 410 -15.19 28.99 -21.27
N GLN A 411 -15.43 28.06 -20.35
CA GLN A 411 -14.60 27.94 -19.15
C GLN A 411 -13.42 26.97 -19.30
N SER A 412 -13.50 26.02 -20.24
CA SER A 412 -12.32 25.26 -20.68
C SER A 412 -11.36 26.14 -21.48
N GLY A 413 -10.09 25.72 -21.58
CA GLY A 413 -9.08 26.44 -22.35
C GLY A 413 -7.63 26.21 -21.91
N ALA A 414 -7.36 25.38 -20.90
CA ALA A 414 -6.00 24.90 -20.64
C ALA A 414 -5.70 23.74 -21.60
N LEU A 415 -4.86 23.97 -22.61
CA LEU A 415 -4.64 23.03 -23.72
C LEU A 415 -3.44 22.15 -23.41
N PHE A 416 -3.66 20.84 -23.47
CA PHE A 416 -2.66 19.83 -23.20
C PHE A 416 -2.41 18.96 -24.42
N GLN A 417 -1.17 18.50 -24.56
CA GLN A 417 -0.82 17.50 -25.55
C GLN A 417 0.14 16.45 -24.99
N ARG A 418 0.02 15.23 -25.49
CA ARG A 418 0.91 14.10 -25.19
C ARG A 418 1.29 13.41 -26.50
N PRO A 419 2.55 13.01 -26.72
CA PRO A 419 2.90 12.20 -27.89
C PRO A 419 2.05 10.93 -27.93
N ALA A 420 1.46 10.62 -29.09
CA ALA A 420 0.67 9.41 -29.26
C ALA A 420 1.54 8.15 -29.04
N GLY A 421 0.98 7.14 -28.37
CA GLY A 421 1.67 5.89 -28.03
C GLY A 421 2.48 5.94 -26.72
N VAL A 422 2.57 7.09 -26.06
CA VAL A 422 3.10 7.16 -24.69
C VAL A 422 2.03 6.65 -23.72
N THR A 423 2.39 5.62 -22.95
CA THR A 423 1.61 5.08 -21.83
C THR A 423 2.41 5.15 -20.54
N LEU A 424 1.71 5.17 -19.41
CA LEU A 424 2.29 5.11 -18.07
C LEU A 424 2.13 3.74 -17.43
N ASP A 425 1.22 2.93 -17.97
CA ASP A 425 0.87 1.59 -17.50
C ASP A 425 0.43 1.62 -16.02
N VAL A 426 -0.42 2.60 -15.68
CA VAL A 426 -1.00 2.77 -14.35
C VAL A 426 -2.52 2.62 -14.40
N GLY A 427 -3.06 1.85 -13.45
CA GLY A 427 -4.48 1.52 -13.37
C GLY A 427 -4.82 0.14 -13.96
N PRO A 428 -6.12 -0.18 -14.06
CA PRO A 428 -6.57 -1.46 -14.59
C PRO A 428 -6.28 -1.59 -16.09
N LEU A 429 -6.16 -2.83 -16.57
CA LEU A 429 -6.04 -3.12 -17.99
C LEU A 429 -7.39 -2.86 -18.68
N LEU A 430 -7.37 -2.05 -19.75
CA LEU A 430 -8.51 -1.84 -20.64
C LEU A 430 -8.31 -2.66 -21.90
N THR A 431 -9.30 -3.48 -22.25
CA THR A 431 -9.25 -4.33 -23.45
C THR A 431 -10.27 -3.90 -24.50
N ASP A 432 -9.88 -3.93 -25.77
CA ASP A 432 -10.83 -3.79 -26.89
C ASP A 432 -11.37 -5.18 -27.25
N PRO A 433 -12.70 -5.39 -27.31
CA PRO A 433 -13.27 -6.67 -27.75
C PRO A 433 -12.86 -7.07 -29.17
N ALA A 434 -12.49 -6.08 -30.00
CA ALA A 434 -12.00 -6.29 -31.36
C ALA A 434 -10.57 -6.86 -31.42
N ASP A 435 -9.80 -6.74 -30.33
CA ASP A 435 -8.43 -7.25 -30.21
C ASP A 435 -8.38 -8.66 -29.56
N ALA A 436 -9.53 -9.22 -29.19
CA ALA A 436 -9.61 -10.59 -28.73
C ALA A 436 -9.19 -11.54 -29.88
N PRO A 437 -8.26 -12.48 -29.66
CA PRO A 437 -7.88 -13.44 -30.69
C PRO A 437 -9.14 -14.18 -31.13
N THR A 438 -9.48 -14.04 -32.41
CA THR A 438 -10.57 -14.80 -33.03
C THR A 438 -10.29 -16.28 -32.77
N GLY A 439 -11.10 -16.87 -31.89
CA GLY A 439 -10.99 -18.26 -31.53
C GLY A 439 -10.93 -19.10 -32.79
N ALA A 440 -9.90 -19.95 -32.86
CA ALA A 440 -9.79 -21.00 -33.85
C ALA A 440 -11.16 -21.68 -33.98
N GLY A 441 -11.74 -21.58 -35.18
CA GLY A 441 -13.00 -22.26 -35.47
C GLY A 441 -12.82 -23.74 -35.22
N ASP A 442 -13.74 -24.30 -34.42
CA ASP A 442 -13.99 -25.74 -34.40
C ASP A 442 -14.25 -26.22 -35.83
N LYS A 443 -13.27 -26.93 -36.39
CA LYS A 443 -13.45 -27.99 -37.39
C LYS A 443 -12.45 -29.10 -37.18
#